data_AF-A0A2T1F4W2-F1
#
_entry.id   AF-A0A2T1F4W2-F1
#
_cell.length_a   1.000
_cell.length_b   1.000
_cell.length_c   1.000
_cell.angle_alpha   90.00
_cell.angle_beta   90.00
_cell.angle_gamma   90.00
#
_symmetry.space_group_name_H-M   'P 1'
#
loop_
_entity.id
_entity.type
_entity.pdbx_description
1 polymer ?
#
loop_
_entity_poly.entity_id
_entity_poly.type
_entity_poly.pdbx_seq_one_letter_code
_entity_poly.pdbx_strand_id
1 'polypeptide(L)'
;MTESESFRAVRALVQIGSLTVDGFMLPDGSYRMSQTQAAECVGKPEINARRFLDSRAIKALLGQGYTPDSIEIEPSFERLRGQSRFNALPLEVVTAYWLSQAGEGNKQALSLVWALLTETLERRFDTAFNITRTEQERDELLSQRVQQLERDIREAFWVDDRARIERDHYERLLRENGIDPWGIPGTEEESG
;
A
#
# COMPACT_ATOMS: atom_id res chain seq x y z
N MET A 1 31.22 20.40 27.83
CA MET A 1 30.95 19.46 26.73
C MET A 1 29.62 18.80 27.03
N THR A 2 28.54 19.28 26.41
CA THR A 2 27.24 18.62 26.47
C THR A 2 27.34 17.35 25.64
N GLU A 3 27.20 16.19 26.27
CA GLU A 3 26.91 14.94 25.56
C GLU A 3 25.71 15.22 24.65
N SER A 4 25.92 15.12 23.34
CA SER A 4 24.81 15.10 22.39
C SER A 4 23.94 13.91 22.78
N GLU A 5 22.77 14.15 23.36
CA GLU A 5 21.77 13.09 23.58
C GLU A 5 21.62 12.32 22.27
N SER A 6 22.04 11.04 22.29
CA SER A 6 21.97 10.22 21.10
C SER A 6 20.50 10.00 20.77
N PHE A 7 20.05 10.56 19.66
CA PHE A 7 18.68 10.45 19.17
C PHE A 7 18.44 9.02 18.64
N ARG A 8 18.13 8.09 19.54
CA ARG A 8 17.95 6.67 19.22
C ARG A 8 16.48 6.29 19.24
N ALA A 9 16.09 5.47 18.27
CA ALA A 9 14.75 4.91 18.21
C ALA A 9 14.63 3.62 19.02
N VAL A 10 13.52 3.47 19.74
CA VAL A 10 13.11 2.22 20.37
C VAL A 10 12.38 1.37 19.33
N ARG A 11 12.83 0.12 19.14
CA ARG A 11 12.21 -0.83 18.20
C ARG A 11 11.19 -1.71 18.91
N ALA A 12 10.06 -1.95 18.26
CA ALA A 12 9.07 -2.95 18.66
C ALA A 12 8.54 -3.71 17.44
N LEU A 13 8.15 -4.97 17.63
CA LEU A 13 7.37 -5.69 16.63
C LEU A 13 5.92 -5.19 16.70
N VAL A 14 5.38 -4.80 15.55
CA VAL A 14 4.02 -4.31 15.39
C VAL A 14 3.29 -5.26 14.47
N GLN A 15 2.14 -5.75 14.92
CA GLN A 15 1.23 -6.53 14.12
C GLN A 15 0.30 -5.59 13.35
N ILE A 16 0.13 -5.85 12.05
CA ILE A 16 -0.81 -5.16 11.17
C ILE A 16 -1.58 -6.25 10.45
N GLY A 17 -2.60 -6.79 11.13
CA GLY A 17 -3.37 -7.91 10.61
C GLY A 17 -2.50 -9.15 10.54
N SER A 18 -2.23 -9.67 9.34
CA SER A 18 -1.34 -10.82 9.14
C SER A 18 0.12 -10.41 8.93
N LEU A 19 0.41 -9.10 8.83
CA LEU A 19 1.77 -8.59 8.63
C LEU A 19 2.44 -8.32 9.98
N THR A 20 3.70 -8.71 10.13
CA THR A 20 4.53 -8.34 11.27
C THR A 20 5.63 -7.42 10.77
N VAL A 21 5.71 -6.21 11.33
CA VAL A 21 6.67 -5.17 10.93
C VAL A 21 7.43 -4.64 12.13
N ASP A 22 8.57 -3.99 11.88
CA ASP A 22 9.27 -3.23 12.91
C ASP A 22 8.71 -1.81 12.96
N GLY A 23 8.13 -1.47 14.10
CA GLY A 23 7.80 -0.11 14.48
C GLY A 23 8.96 0.51 15.24
N PHE A 24 9.24 1.78 14.97
CA PHE A 24 10.28 2.54 15.64
C PHE A 24 9.66 3.76 16.30
N MET A 25 9.83 3.91 17.61
CA MET A 25 9.38 5.10 18.35
C MET A 25 10.59 5.98 18.65
N LEU A 26 10.49 7.26 18.30
CA LEU A 26 11.51 8.26 18.60
C LEU A 26 11.31 8.83 20.02
N PRO A 27 12.32 9.50 20.61
CA PRO A 27 12.20 10.09 21.95
C PRO A 27 11.07 11.12 22.10
N ASP A 28 10.65 11.74 20.99
CA ASP A 28 9.52 12.67 20.95
C ASP A 28 8.14 11.98 20.92
N GLY A 29 8.11 10.64 20.96
CA GLY A 29 6.90 9.82 20.89
C GLY A 29 6.38 9.60 19.47
N SER A 30 7.02 10.16 18.45
CA SER A 30 6.59 9.97 17.06
C SER A 30 7.04 8.60 16.53
N TYR A 31 6.19 7.99 15.71
CA TYR A 31 6.45 6.66 15.14
C TYR A 31 7.07 6.75 13.75
N ARG A 32 7.91 5.76 13.43
CA ARG A 32 8.55 5.57 12.14
C ARG A 32 8.43 4.11 11.71
N MET A 33 8.36 3.90 10.40
CA MET A 33 8.54 2.61 9.76
C MET A 33 9.77 2.67 8.87
N SER A 34 10.47 1.56 8.68
CA SER A 34 11.55 1.55 7.70
C SER A 34 11.00 1.65 6.26
N GLN A 35 11.74 2.36 5.41
CA GLN A 35 11.39 2.46 3.98
C GLN A 35 11.28 1.09 3.29
N THR A 36 12.12 0.14 3.69
CA THR A 36 12.07 -1.25 3.19
C THR A 36 10.75 -1.91 3.55
N GLN A 37 10.35 -1.85 4.82
CA GLN A 37 9.10 -2.48 5.29
C GLN A 37 7.86 -1.82 4.68
N ALA A 38 7.89 -0.50 4.49
CA ALA A 38 6.82 0.20 3.79
C ALA A 38 6.59 -0.38 2.38
N ALA A 39 7.66 -0.69 1.64
CA ALA A 39 7.55 -1.34 0.32
C ALA A 39 7.08 -2.80 0.40
N GLU A 40 7.64 -3.56 1.33
CA GLU A 40 7.36 -5.00 1.49
C GLU A 40 5.90 -5.28 1.90
N CYS A 41 5.29 -4.41 2.73
CA CYS A 41 3.88 -4.53 3.13
C CYS A 41 2.91 -4.57 1.93
N VAL A 42 3.30 -3.99 0.80
CA VAL A 42 2.49 -3.92 -0.42
C VAL A 42 3.11 -4.71 -1.58
N GLY A 43 4.03 -5.64 -1.27
CA GLY A 43 4.62 -6.55 -2.24
C GLY A 43 5.57 -5.88 -3.24
N LYS A 44 6.19 -4.76 -2.86
CA LYS A 44 7.13 -4.01 -3.71
C LYS A 44 8.56 -4.07 -3.16
N PRO A 45 9.58 -4.02 -4.03
CA PRO A 45 10.96 -3.85 -3.58
C PRO A 45 11.19 -2.43 -3.05
N GLU A 46 12.11 -2.26 -2.09
CA GLU A 46 12.43 -0.96 -1.45
C GLU A 46 12.72 0.17 -2.46
N ILE A 47 13.31 -0.15 -3.61
CA ILE A 47 13.61 0.84 -4.66
C ILE A 47 12.34 1.53 -5.21
N ASN A 48 11.19 0.86 -5.14
CA ASN A 48 9.91 1.45 -5.54
C ASN A 48 9.50 2.56 -4.55
N ALA A 49 9.59 2.30 -3.24
CA ALA A 49 9.39 3.33 -2.23
C ALA A 49 10.39 4.48 -2.41
N ARG A 50 11.67 4.18 -2.65
CA ARG A 50 12.70 5.22 -2.88
C ARG A 50 12.33 6.18 -4.00
N ARG A 51 11.93 5.64 -5.15
CA ARG A 51 11.53 6.43 -6.33
C ARG A 51 10.27 7.25 -6.07
N PHE A 52 9.35 6.74 -5.25
CA PHE A 52 8.14 7.48 -4.89
C PHE A 52 8.46 8.77 -4.12
N LEU A 53 9.45 8.76 -3.23
CA LEU A 53 9.80 9.92 -2.38
C LEU A 53 10.30 11.14 -3.15
N ASP A 54 10.81 10.92 -4.36
CA ASP A 54 11.24 11.98 -5.30
C ASP A 54 10.18 12.29 -6.38
N SER A 55 9.08 11.57 -6.40
CA SER A 55 8.08 11.61 -7.46
C SER A 55 7.15 12.83 -7.38
N ARG A 56 6.33 13.03 -8.42
CA ARG A 56 5.22 14.00 -8.37
C ARG A 56 4.08 13.54 -7.45
N ALA A 57 3.93 12.23 -7.24
CA ALA A 57 2.82 11.68 -6.45
C ALA A 57 2.92 12.10 -4.98
N ILE A 58 4.11 12.00 -4.37
CA ILE A 58 4.30 12.46 -2.99
C ILE A 58 4.10 13.98 -2.86
N LYS A 59 4.54 14.77 -3.85
CA LYS A 59 4.30 16.21 -3.89
C LYS A 59 2.82 16.55 -3.98
N ALA A 60 2.05 15.76 -4.71
CA ALA A 60 0.60 15.93 -4.82
C ALA A 60 -0.12 15.60 -3.50
N LEU A 61 0.38 14.62 -2.73
CA LEU A 61 -0.24 14.19 -1.48
C LEU A 61 0.20 15.03 -0.26
N LEU A 62 1.48 15.40 -0.19
CA LEU A 62 2.09 16.06 0.97
C LEU A 62 2.53 17.50 0.70
N GLY A 63 2.33 18.02 -0.51
CA GLY A 63 2.75 19.37 -0.92
C GLY A 63 4.24 19.52 -1.24
N GLN A 64 5.07 18.56 -0.85
CA GLN A 64 6.51 18.56 -1.07
C GLN A 64 7.08 17.14 -1.25
N GLY A 65 8.33 17.05 -1.70
CA GLY A 65 9.07 15.78 -1.70
C GLY A 65 9.45 15.38 -0.28
N TYR A 66 10.00 14.18 -0.11
CA TYR A 66 10.46 13.72 1.19
C TYR A 66 11.85 13.08 1.09
N THR A 67 12.73 13.41 2.02
CA THR A 67 14.04 12.76 2.15
C THR A 67 14.06 11.99 3.47
N PRO A 68 14.23 10.66 3.45
CA PRO A 68 14.27 9.87 4.69
C PRO A 68 15.44 10.24 5.59
N ASP A 69 15.17 10.30 6.88
CA ASP A 69 16.22 10.38 7.89
C ASP A 69 16.84 9.00 8.10
N SER A 70 18.17 8.95 8.21
CA SER A 70 18.88 7.74 8.66
C SER A 70 18.98 7.75 10.17
N ILE A 71 18.17 6.95 10.86
CA ILE A 71 18.03 6.98 12.32
C ILE A 71 18.77 5.79 12.95
N GLU A 72 19.42 6.02 14.09
CA GLU A 72 20.07 4.98 14.89
C GLU A 72 19.06 4.25 15.78
N ILE A 73 19.22 2.94 15.89
CA ILE A 73 18.36 2.08 16.71
C ILE A 73 19.06 1.81 18.04
N GLU A 74 18.30 1.83 19.13
CA GLU A 74 18.83 1.39 20.42
C GLU A 74 19.36 -0.05 20.33
N PRO A 75 20.52 -0.34 20.94
CA PRO A 75 21.06 -1.68 20.96
C PRO A 75 20.17 -2.60 21.79
N SER A 76 19.31 -3.40 21.14
CA SER A 76 18.58 -4.49 21.80
C SER A 76 19.44 -5.76 21.89
N PHE A 77 19.14 -6.62 22.86
CA PHE A 77 19.83 -7.90 23.08
C PHE A 77 19.61 -8.91 21.93
N GLU A 78 18.56 -8.72 21.11
CA GLU A 78 18.12 -9.62 20.04
C GLU A 78 18.68 -9.23 18.65
N ARG A 79 19.99 -9.02 18.54
CA ARG A 79 20.59 -8.65 17.23
C ARG A 79 20.64 -9.84 16.26
N LEU A 80 19.96 -9.71 15.12
CA LEU A 80 20.53 -10.14 13.85
C LEU A 80 21.61 -9.11 13.46
N ARG A 81 22.86 -9.54 13.27
CA ARG A 81 23.98 -8.65 12.87
C ARG A 81 23.58 -7.77 11.67
N GLY A 82 23.73 -6.44 11.78
CA GLY A 82 23.91 -5.58 10.59
C GLY A 82 23.13 -4.26 10.53
N GLN A 83 22.05 -4.05 11.28
CA GLN A 83 21.27 -2.80 11.19
C GLN A 83 21.41 -1.97 12.46
N SER A 84 22.43 -1.10 12.49
CA SER A 84 22.54 -0.02 13.48
C SER A 84 21.71 1.21 13.09
N ARG A 85 21.33 1.32 11.81
CA ARG A 85 20.59 2.45 11.23
C ARG A 85 19.58 1.97 10.19
N PHE A 86 18.54 2.77 9.96
CA PHE A 86 17.54 2.52 8.93
C PHE A 86 17.06 3.84 8.32
N ASN A 87 16.53 3.77 7.09
CA ASN A 87 15.85 4.90 6.47
C ASN A 87 14.43 4.98 7.02
N ALA A 88 14.18 5.97 7.88
CA ALA A 88 12.96 6.12 8.64
C ALA A 88 11.94 6.96 7.87
N LEU A 89 10.71 6.45 7.77
CA LEU A 89 9.58 7.15 7.21
C LEU A 89 8.54 7.42 8.32
N PRO A 90 8.08 8.67 8.49
CA PRO A 90 6.89 9.00 9.24
C PRO A 90 5.68 8.24 8.69
N LEU A 91 4.73 7.91 9.56
CA LEU A 91 3.54 7.14 9.15
C LEU A 91 2.74 7.85 8.05
N GLU A 92 2.70 9.18 8.02
CA GLU A 92 2.06 9.95 6.94
C GLU A 92 2.69 9.69 5.56
N VAL A 93 4.02 9.54 5.50
CA VAL A 93 4.76 9.23 4.26
C VAL A 93 4.50 7.79 3.83
N VAL A 94 4.44 6.86 4.80
CA VAL A 94 4.06 5.46 4.56
C VAL A 94 2.65 5.37 4.00
N THR A 95 1.69 6.08 4.60
CA THR A 95 0.30 6.13 4.14
C THR A 95 0.21 6.72 2.73
N ALA A 96 0.91 7.83 2.46
CA ALA A 96 0.94 8.44 1.13
C ALA A 96 1.50 7.47 0.07
N TYR A 97 2.56 6.75 0.41
CA TYR A 97 3.14 5.73 -0.47
C TYR A 97 2.14 4.60 -0.77
N TRP A 98 1.53 4.01 0.26
CA TRP A 98 0.55 2.93 0.07
C TRP A 98 -0.68 3.40 -0.73
N LEU A 99 -1.16 4.62 -0.47
CA LEU A 99 -2.28 5.20 -1.22
C LEU A 99 -1.91 5.44 -2.70
N SER A 100 -0.70 5.92 -2.99
CA SER A 100 -0.21 6.06 -4.37
C SER A 100 -0.15 4.71 -5.07
N GLN A 101 0.38 3.67 -4.39
CA GLN A 101 0.43 2.33 -4.94
C GLN A 101 -0.98 1.77 -5.22
N ALA A 102 -1.94 2.00 -4.33
CA ALA A 102 -3.33 1.64 -4.56
C ALA A 102 -3.91 2.35 -5.79
N GLY A 103 -3.68 3.66 -5.93
CA GLY A 103 -4.11 4.44 -7.11
C GLY A 103 -3.45 4.02 -8.42
N GLU A 104 -2.23 3.46 -8.36
CA GLU A 104 -1.51 2.86 -9.49
C GLU A 104 -1.95 1.43 -9.82
N GLY A 105 -3.00 0.92 -9.16
CA GLY A 105 -3.56 -0.41 -9.40
C GLY A 105 -2.91 -1.55 -8.61
N ASN A 106 -2.10 -1.26 -7.59
CA ASN A 106 -1.61 -2.29 -6.67
C ASN A 106 -2.76 -2.76 -5.76
N LYS A 107 -3.31 -3.93 -6.09
CA LYS A 107 -4.45 -4.56 -5.39
C LYS A 107 -4.15 -4.89 -3.93
N GLN A 108 -2.91 -5.27 -3.61
CA GLN A 108 -2.48 -5.54 -2.24
C GLN A 108 -2.46 -4.25 -1.42
N ALA A 109 -1.89 -3.17 -1.98
CA ALA A 109 -1.91 -1.84 -1.35
C ALA A 109 -3.34 -1.33 -1.14
N LEU A 110 -4.21 -1.49 -2.15
CA LEU A 110 -5.62 -1.11 -2.06
C LEU A 110 -6.33 -1.84 -0.93
N SER A 111 -6.16 -3.17 -0.85
CA SER A 111 -6.78 -3.99 0.19
C SER A 111 -6.29 -3.60 1.60
N LEU A 112 -4.98 -3.40 1.75
CA LEU A 112 -4.38 -2.98 3.02
C LEU A 112 -4.88 -1.59 3.46
N VAL A 113 -4.81 -0.59 2.58
CA VAL A 113 -5.24 0.78 2.89
C VAL A 113 -6.72 0.84 3.23
N TRP A 114 -7.56 0.15 2.44
CA TRP A 114 -9.00 0.10 2.69
C TRP A 114 -9.31 -0.56 4.03
N ALA A 115 -8.64 -1.65 4.35
CA ALA A 115 -8.85 -2.37 5.60
C ALA A 115 -8.43 -1.56 6.83
N LEU A 116 -7.28 -0.87 6.76
CA LEU A 116 -6.79 0.04 7.81
C LEU A 116 -7.71 1.25 8.01
N LEU A 117 -8.19 1.84 6.93
CA LEU A 117 -9.15 2.94 6.99
C LEU A 117 -10.45 2.51 7.68
N THR A 118 -10.96 1.34 7.29
CA THR A 118 -12.18 0.75 7.88
C THR A 118 -11.98 0.50 9.37
N GLU A 119 -10.87 -0.13 9.76
CA GLU A 119 -10.56 -0.39 11.17
C GLU A 119 -10.46 0.89 11.99
N THR A 120 -9.85 1.94 11.44
CA THR A 120 -9.76 3.25 12.11
C THR A 120 -11.14 3.85 12.40
N LEU A 121 -12.09 3.69 11.47
CA LEU A 121 -13.48 4.10 11.67
C LEU A 121 -14.18 3.22 12.70
N GLU A 122 -14.02 1.90 12.61
CA GLU A 122 -14.59 0.95 13.57
C GLU A 122 -14.13 1.22 15.00
N ARG A 123 -12.84 1.51 15.22
CA ARG A 123 -12.31 1.89 16.55
C ARG A 123 -13.05 3.11 17.14
N ARG A 124 -13.40 4.09 16.31
CA ARG A 124 -14.18 5.27 16.73
C ARG A 124 -15.62 4.92 17.06
N PHE A 125 -16.23 4.04 16.28
CA PHE A 125 -17.60 3.57 16.50
C PHE A 125 -17.67 2.70 17.75
N ASP A 126 -16.73 1.79 17.94
CA ASP A 126 -16.60 0.95 19.13
C ASP A 126 -16.57 1.78 20.41
N THR A 127 -15.76 2.84 20.40
CA THR A 127 -15.69 3.80 21.50
C THR A 127 -17.06 4.46 21.76
N ALA A 128 -17.76 4.87 20.70
CA ALA A 128 -19.07 5.51 20.80
C ALA A 128 -20.18 4.55 21.29
N PHE A 129 -20.06 3.25 21.02
CA PHE A 129 -21.03 2.22 21.39
C PHE A 129 -20.59 1.36 22.58
N ASN A 130 -19.50 1.74 23.28
CA ASN A 130 -18.92 0.99 24.39
C ASN A 130 -18.59 -0.48 24.06
N ILE A 131 -18.22 -0.75 22.81
CA ILE A 131 -17.77 -2.07 22.38
C ILE A 131 -16.28 -2.19 22.68
N THR A 132 -15.91 -3.23 23.44
CA THR A 132 -14.50 -3.52 23.75
C THR A 132 -14.00 -4.63 22.84
N ARG A 133 -12.95 -4.35 22.07
CA ARG A 133 -12.17 -5.33 21.33
C ARG A 133 -10.70 -5.21 21.71
N THR A 134 -10.04 -6.35 21.82
CA THR A 134 -8.59 -6.48 22.01
C THR A 134 -7.84 -6.15 20.71
N GLU A 135 -6.54 -5.83 20.79
CA GLU A 135 -5.74 -5.65 19.57
C GLU A 135 -5.64 -6.96 18.76
N GLN A 136 -5.60 -8.13 19.41
CA GLN A 136 -5.62 -9.40 18.70
C GLN A 136 -6.89 -9.61 17.87
N GLU A 137 -8.07 -9.31 18.43
CA GLU A 137 -9.33 -9.38 17.67
C GLU A 137 -9.32 -8.40 16.49
N ARG A 138 -8.71 -7.23 16.65
CA ARG A 138 -8.55 -6.25 15.56
C ARG A 138 -7.64 -6.77 14.47
N ASP A 139 -6.50 -7.36 14.83
CA ASP A 139 -5.58 -7.98 13.87
C ASP A 139 -6.25 -9.13 13.11
N GLU A 140 -7.03 -9.97 13.79
CA GLU A 140 -7.79 -11.05 13.17
C GLU A 140 -8.83 -10.51 12.17
N LEU A 141 -9.60 -9.49 12.56
CA LEU A 141 -10.58 -8.83 11.69
C LEU A 141 -9.92 -8.13 10.50
N LEU A 142 -8.81 -7.43 10.73
CA LEU A 142 -8.05 -6.76 9.68
C LEU A 142 -7.52 -7.78 8.66
N SER A 143 -6.96 -8.90 9.15
CA SER A 143 -6.49 -10.01 8.31
C SER A 143 -7.60 -10.58 7.44
N GLN A 144 -8.76 -10.87 8.04
CA GLN A 144 -9.93 -11.39 7.33
C GLN A 144 -10.41 -10.41 6.27
N ARG A 145 -10.43 -9.11 6.58
CA ARG A 145 -10.85 -8.05 5.66
C ARG A 145 -9.90 -7.92 4.47
N VAL A 146 -8.59 -7.90 4.70
CA VAL A 146 -7.60 -7.86 3.62
C VAL A 146 -7.77 -9.07 2.70
N GLN A 147 -7.88 -10.28 3.26
CA GLN A 147 -8.09 -11.50 2.48
C GLN A 147 -9.40 -11.48 1.68
N GLN A 148 -10.48 -10.98 2.27
CA GLN A 148 -11.77 -10.86 1.58
C GLN A 148 -11.67 -9.90 0.40
N LEU A 149 -11.11 -8.71 0.61
CA LEU A 149 -10.93 -7.70 -0.45
C LEU A 149 -10.03 -8.20 -1.58
N GLU A 150 -8.95 -8.90 -1.25
CA GLU A 150 -8.07 -9.48 -2.27
C GLU A 150 -8.79 -10.52 -3.14
N ARG A 151 -9.69 -11.32 -2.55
CA ARG A 151 -10.54 -12.26 -3.29
C ARG A 151 -11.55 -11.52 -4.17
N ASP A 152 -12.29 -10.58 -3.61
CA ASP A 152 -13.32 -9.82 -4.33
C ASP A 152 -12.74 -9.06 -5.51
N ILE A 153 -11.59 -8.39 -5.30
CA ILE A 153 -10.86 -7.69 -6.36
C ILE A 153 -10.36 -8.70 -7.39
N ARG A 154 -9.83 -9.86 -6.98
CA ARG A 154 -9.38 -10.87 -7.95
C ARG A 154 -10.53 -11.34 -8.84
N GLU A 155 -11.68 -11.63 -8.25
CA GLU A 155 -12.87 -12.10 -8.98
C GLU A 155 -13.41 -11.04 -9.94
N ALA A 156 -13.55 -9.79 -9.49
CA ALA A 156 -14.03 -8.69 -10.33
C ALA A 156 -13.12 -8.48 -11.56
N PHE A 157 -11.80 -8.47 -11.36
CA PHE A 157 -10.86 -8.27 -12.45
C PHE A 157 -10.71 -9.50 -13.36
N TRP A 158 -10.96 -10.72 -12.88
CA TRP A 158 -10.97 -11.92 -13.72
C TRP A 158 -12.09 -11.89 -14.76
N VAL A 159 -13.27 -11.38 -14.39
CA VAL A 159 -14.39 -11.22 -15.32
C VAL A 159 -14.05 -10.20 -16.41
N ASP A 160 -13.50 -9.06 -16.03
CA ASP A 160 -13.11 -7.99 -16.96
C ASP A 160 -11.94 -8.40 -17.87
N ASP A 161 -10.91 -9.05 -17.32
CA ASP A 161 -9.77 -9.53 -18.11
C ASP A 161 -10.21 -10.60 -19.11
N ARG A 162 -11.14 -11.50 -18.74
CA ARG A 162 -11.70 -12.48 -19.65
C ARG A 162 -12.48 -11.81 -20.78
N ALA A 163 -13.33 -10.84 -20.46
CA ALA A 163 -14.09 -10.09 -21.46
C ALA A 163 -13.16 -9.33 -22.43
N ARG A 164 -12.07 -8.72 -21.91
CA ARG A 164 -11.07 -8.03 -22.74
C ARG A 164 -10.32 -9.01 -23.64
N ILE A 165 -9.88 -10.15 -23.12
CA ILE A 165 -9.17 -11.18 -23.89
C ILE A 165 -10.06 -11.76 -24.99
N GLU A 166 -11.32 -12.09 -24.68
CA GLU A 166 -12.27 -12.61 -25.66
C GLU A 166 -12.56 -11.56 -26.75
N ARG A 167 -12.79 -10.29 -26.38
CA ARG A 167 -12.94 -9.19 -27.33
C ARG A 167 -11.73 -9.06 -28.25
N ASP A 168 -10.52 -8.98 -27.69
CA ASP A 168 -9.29 -8.81 -28.47
C ASP A 168 -9.04 -10.01 -29.41
N HIS A 169 -9.43 -11.22 -29.00
CA HIS A 169 -9.40 -12.41 -29.83
C HIS A 169 -10.36 -12.30 -31.02
N TYR A 170 -11.62 -11.93 -30.78
CA TYR A 170 -12.62 -11.78 -31.85
C TYR A 170 -12.33 -10.61 -32.78
N GLU A 171 -11.85 -9.46 -32.26
CA GLU A 171 -11.42 -8.33 -33.08
C GLU A 171 -10.30 -8.76 -34.06
N ARG A 172 -9.35 -9.57 -33.59
CA ARG A 172 -8.29 -10.10 -34.44
C ARG A 172 -8.84 -11.05 -35.50
N LEU A 173 -9.70 -11.98 -35.11
CA LEU A 173 -10.33 -12.94 -36.02
C LEU A 173 -11.15 -12.24 -37.12
N LEU A 174 -11.92 -11.22 -36.77
CA LEU A 174 -12.71 -10.43 -37.72
C LEU A 174 -11.81 -9.72 -38.74
N ARG A 175 -10.73 -9.08 -38.27
CA ARG A 175 -9.74 -8.44 -39.15
C ARG A 175 -9.03 -9.44 -40.07
N GLU A 176 -8.66 -10.61 -39.57
CA GLU A 176 -8.05 -11.69 -40.36
C GLU A 176 -9.00 -12.21 -41.46
N ASN A 177 -10.31 -12.10 -41.25
CA ASN A 177 -11.33 -12.46 -42.24
C ASN A 177 -11.82 -11.26 -43.08
N GLY A 178 -11.12 -10.12 -43.01
CA GLY A 178 -11.44 -8.92 -43.81
C GLY A 178 -12.69 -8.16 -43.37
N ILE A 179 -13.18 -8.42 -42.16
CA ILE A 179 -14.35 -7.74 -41.58
C ILE A 179 -13.86 -6.63 -40.65
N ASP A 180 -14.37 -5.40 -40.83
CA ASP A 180 -14.13 -4.31 -39.89
C ASP A 180 -14.92 -4.56 -38.58
N PRO A 181 -14.24 -4.77 -37.44
CA PRO A 181 -14.92 -5.05 -36.16
C PRO A 181 -15.78 -3.88 -35.66
N TRP A 182 -15.56 -2.68 -36.19
CA TRP A 182 -16.25 -1.45 -35.78
C TRP A 182 -17.18 -0.91 -36.86
N GLY A 183 -17.31 -1.60 -38.00
CA GLY A 183 -18.21 -1.21 -39.07
C GLY A 183 -19.65 -1.29 -38.61
N ILE A 184 -20.38 -0.19 -38.69
CA ILE A 184 -21.82 -0.17 -38.40
C ILE A 184 -22.55 -0.71 -39.64
N PRO A 185 -23.32 -1.82 -39.55
CA PRO A 185 -24.03 -2.34 -40.69
C PRO A 185 -25.06 -1.32 -41.20
N GLY A 186 -24.97 -0.95 -42.49
CA GLY A 186 -25.93 -0.05 -43.14
C GLY A 186 -25.55 1.42 -43.19
N THR A 187 -24.34 1.81 -42.76
CA THR A 187 -23.76 3.13 -43.09
C THR A 187 -22.82 2.99 -44.28
N GLU A 188 -23.33 2.49 -45.40
CA GLU A 188 -22.72 2.85 -46.68
C GLU A 188 -23.12 4.31 -46.92
N GLU A 189 -22.15 5.22 -46.79
CA GLU A 189 -22.28 6.55 -47.37
C GLU A 189 -22.48 6.35 -48.88
N GLU A 190 -23.74 6.35 -49.32
CA GLU A 190 -24.11 6.66 -50.70
C GLU A 190 -23.67 8.10 -51.00
N SER A 191 -22.38 8.28 -51.25
CA SER A 191 -21.84 9.50 -51.86
C SER A 191 -21.74 9.26 -53.36
N GLY A 192 -22.85 9.50 -54.05
CA GLY A 192 -22.89 9.70 -55.50
C GLY A 192 -22.36 11.08 -55.90
#